data_AF-A0A426XGK4-F1
#
_entry.id   AF-A0A426XGK4-F1
#
_cell.length_a   1.000
_cell.length_b   1.000
_cell.length_c   1.000
_cell.angle_alpha   90.00
_cell.angle_beta   90.00
_cell.angle_gamma   90.00
#
_symmetry.space_group_name_H-M   'P 1'
#
loop_
_entity.id
_entity.type
_entity.pdbx_description
1 polymer ?
#
loop_
_entity_poly.entity_id
_entity_poly.type
_entity_poly.pdbx_seq_one_letter_code
_entity_poly.pdbx_strand_id
1 'polypeptide(L)'
;EPVMCLLPLLHPFVHPSFHDVFETMPFGDKLSFLVMLWHKLPVFLGLTYLQQRRTLHEKYSLLNVGMPDSTRFNPDDYAYRTDDGEYNDPENSQAGSQNTFFGRNMPPMEQNNHICIPYENERMPFLLLNKIPKISLTLSRFYSTKEVPTGGEGIEAGHINIRTSWWVKMEELVGITGDSTLDEIGFERQVVSMGHQACGALELWNYPFFFRDLIAQNIDGTERPDHVDMPVLEIYRDRERRIPRYNEFRRKLMLIPISKWEDLTDDKEAIETIREIYGDEVETLDLLVGLMAEKKIKGFAISETAFVVFIIMASRYQN
;
A
#
# COMPACT_ATOMS: atom_id res chain seq x y z
N GLU A 1 12.98 -6.20 37.78
CA GLU A 1 14.35 -5.67 37.90
C GLU A 1 15.45 -6.47 37.18
N PRO A 2 15.50 -7.83 37.10
CA PRO A 2 16.60 -8.51 36.40
C PRO A 2 16.54 -8.41 34.86
N VAL A 3 15.38 -8.02 34.30
CA VAL A 3 15.14 -7.93 32.85
C VAL A 3 15.66 -6.61 32.26
N MET A 4 15.78 -5.55 33.07
CA MET A 4 16.29 -4.24 32.64
C MET A 4 17.81 -4.27 32.31
N CYS A 5 18.56 -5.25 32.85
CA CYS A 5 19.99 -5.40 32.59
C CYS A 5 20.34 -5.93 31.18
N LEU A 6 19.37 -6.45 30.42
CA LEU A 6 19.60 -6.99 29.07
C LEU A 6 19.46 -5.95 27.95
N LEU A 7 18.88 -4.77 28.24
CA LEU A 7 18.62 -3.71 27.27
C LEU A 7 19.87 -3.21 26.52
N PRO A 8 20.99 -2.90 27.20
CA PRO A 8 22.21 -2.45 26.51
C PRO A 8 22.87 -3.54 25.65
N LEU A 9 22.56 -4.82 25.93
CA LEU A 9 23.13 -5.96 25.21
C LEU A 9 22.43 -6.20 23.85
N LEU A 10 21.19 -5.73 23.68
CA LEU A 10 20.44 -5.86 22.43
C LEU A 10 20.70 -4.70 21.46
N HIS A 11 21.08 -3.52 21.97
CA HIS A 11 21.30 -2.31 21.17
C HIS A 11 22.27 -2.49 19.97
N PRO A 12 23.39 -3.24 20.09
CA PRO A 12 24.29 -3.49 18.96
C PRO A 12 23.65 -4.32 17.83
N PHE A 13 22.56 -5.04 18.10
CA PHE A 13 21.86 -5.90 17.14
C PHE A 13 20.64 -5.21 16.50
N VAL A 14 20.33 -3.97 16.91
CA VAL A 14 19.25 -3.17 16.35
C VAL A 14 19.83 -2.21 15.32
N HIS A 15 19.23 -2.16 14.14
CA HIS A 15 19.62 -1.24 13.08
C HIS A 15 19.53 0.23 13.56
N PRO A 16 20.52 1.10 13.25
CA PRO A 16 20.55 2.48 13.75
C PRO A 16 19.26 3.28 13.52
N SER A 17 18.60 3.08 12.38
CA SER A 17 17.31 3.72 12.07
C SER A 17 16.16 3.40 13.04
N PHE A 18 16.34 2.45 13.95
CA PHE A 18 15.32 2.05 14.93
C PHE A 18 15.72 2.36 16.37
N HIS A 19 16.88 2.97 16.64
CA HIS A 19 17.31 3.22 18.03
C HIS A 19 16.28 4.07 18.79
N ASP A 20 15.83 5.18 18.22
CA ASP A 20 14.84 6.07 18.86
C ASP A 20 13.52 5.34 19.22
N VAL A 21 13.00 4.56 18.27
CA VAL A 21 11.77 3.79 18.46
C VAL A 21 11.99 2.64 19.44
N PHE A 22 13.12 1.95 19.35
CA PHE A 22 13.48 0.85 20.23
C PHE A 22 13.68 1.30 21.68
N GLU A 23 14.25 2.48 21.90
CA GLU A 23 14.47 3.03 23.25
C GLU A 23 13.14 3.30 23.96
N THR A 24 12.17 3.86 23.26
CA THR A 24 10.85 4.25 23.80
C THR A 24 9.88 3.09 23.98
N MET A 25 10.15 1.92 23.39
CA MET A 25 9.28 0.74 23.48
C MET A 25 9.32 0.03 24.85
N PRO A 26 8.21 -0.59 25.29
CA PRO A 26 8.21 -1.57 26.37
C PRO A 26 9.09 -2.79 26.06
N PHE A 27 9.59 -3.46 27.11
CA PHE A 27 10.51 -4.60 26.95
C PHE A 27 9.97 -5.73 26.06
N GLY A 28 8.68 -6.08 26.17
CA GLY A 28 8.08 -7.14 25.35
C GLY A 28 8.10 -6.82 23.85
N ASP A 29 7.95 -5.54 23.50
CA ASP A 29 7.92 -5.07 22.10
C ASP A 29 9.33 -5.08 21.50
N LYS A 30 10.37 -4.83 22.32
CA LYS A 30 11.78 -4.86 21.89
C LYS A 30 12.25 -6.22 21.37
N LEU A 31 11.68 -7.32 21.88
CA LEU A 31 12.00 -8.68 21.42
C LEU A 31 11.66 -8.89 19.93
N SER A 32 10.75 -8.10 19.36
CA SER A 32 10.33 -8.19 17.96
C SER A 32 11.40 -7.79 16.95
N PHE A 33 12.47 -7.11 17.40
CA PHE A 33 13.60 -6.67 16.57
C PHE A 33 14.68 -7.74 16.40
N LEU A 34 14.61 -8.88 17.10
CA LEU A 34 15.69 -9.88 17.17
C LEU A 34 15.64 -10.95 16.06
N VAL A 35 14.61 -10.99 15.22
CA VAL A 35 14.41 -12.06 14.24
C VAL A 35 14.31 -11.47 12.82
N MET A 36 15.41 -11.53 12.06
CA MET A 36 15.51 -10.93 10.73
C MET A 36 15.18 -11.88 9.57
N LEU A 37 15.10 -13.20 9.79
CA LEU A 37 14.92 -14.23 8.74
C LEU A 37 13.77 -15.19 9.06
N TRP A 38 12.61 -14.63 9.43
CA TRP A 38 11.45 -15.37 9.93
C TRP A 38 10.94 -16.44 8.95
N HIS A 39 10.98 -16.16 7.64
CA HIS A 39 10.44 -17.04 6.61
C HIS A 39 11.32 -18.28 6.33
N LYS A 40 12.47 -18.42 6.99
CA LYS A 40 13.32 -19.62 6.96
C LYS A 40 13.19 -20.48 8.23
N LEU A 41 12.41 -20.05 9.21
CA LEU A 41 12.20 -20.78 10.45
C LEU A 41 11.18 -21.92 10.29
N PRO A 42 11.19 -22.94 11.16
CA PRO A 42 10.08 -23.85 11.31
C PRO A 42 8.76 -23.10 11.53
N VAL A 43 7.66 -23.65 10.99
CA VAL A 43 6.36 -22.97 10.90
C VAL A 43 5.91 -22.34 12.22
N PHE A 44 6.01 -23.05 13.35
CA PHE A 44 5.55 -22.54 14.64
C PHE A 44 6.33 -21.30 15.13
N LEU A 45 7.64 -21.22 14.85
CA LEU A 45 8.46 -20.04 15.14
C LEU A 45 8.14 -18.89 14.18
N GLY A 46 7.91 -19.20 12.89
CA GLY A 46 7.45 -18.21 11.91
C GLY A 46 6.10 -17.60 12.30
N LEU A 47 5.14 -18.41 12.75
CA LEU A 47 3.84 -17.93 13.23
C LEU A 47 3.97 -17.08 14.50
N THR A 48 4.87 -17.46 15.41
CA THR A 48 5.14 -16.67 16.63
C THR A 48 5.71 -15.30 16.26
N TYR A 49 6.63 -15.25 15.29
CA TYR A 49 7.15 -14.00 14.75
C TYR A 49 6.05 -13.14 14.12
N LEU A 50 5.22 -13.71 13.24
CA LEU A 50 4.15 -12.98 12.58
C LEU A 50 3.12 -12.43 13.56
N GLN A 51 2.77 -13.20 14.60
CA GLN A 51 1.90 -12.73 15.68
C GLN A 51 2.52 -11.53 16.41
N GLN A 52 3.81 -11.61 16.75
CA GLN A 52 4.49 -10.51 17.43
C GLN A 52 4.57 -9.25 16.56
N ARG A 53 4.90 -9.40 15.26
CA ARG A 53 4.91 -8.28 14.31
C ARG A 53 3.52 -7.68 14.13
N ARG A 54 2.47 -8.50 14.03
CA ARG A 54 1.08 -8.04 13.98
C ARG A 54 0.74 -7.16 15.19
N THR A 55 0.96 -7.67 16.40
CA THR A 55 0.66 -6.93 17.64
C THR A 55 1.44 -5.62 17.73
N LEU A 56 2.68 -5.60 17.26
CA LEU A 56 3.49 -4.38 17.20
C LEU A 56 2.85 -3.33 16.27
N HIS A 57 2.44 -3.74 15.07
CA HIS A 57 1.84 -2.84 14.10
C HIS A 57 0.40 -2.42 14.44
N GLU A 58 -0.38 -3.26 15.13
CA GLU A 58 -1.67 -2.87 15.71
C GLU A 58 -1.51 -1.71 16.69
N LYS A 59 -0.41 -1.68 17.44
CA LYS A 59 -0.13 -0.65 18.45
C LYS A 59 0.48 0.62 17.87
N TYR A 60 1.34 0.51 16.87
CA TYR A 60 2.18 1.63 16.40
C TYR A 60 1.89 2.08 14.96
N SER A 61 1.09 1.33 14.21
CA SER A 61 0.85 1.57 12.77
C SER A 61 -0.64 1.65 12.43
N LEU A 62 -1.47 2.12 13.37
CA LEU A 62 -2.88 2.45 13.14
C LEU A 62 -3.15 3.87 13.62
N LEU A 63 -3.22 4.80 12.68
CA LEU A 63 -3.42 6.23 12.93
C LEU A 63 -4.80 6.64 12.42
N ASN A 64 -5.63 7.15 13.31
CA ASN A 64 -6.92 7.72 12.96
C ASN A 64 -6.74 9.06 12.25
N VAL A 65 -7.65 9.34 11.31
CA VAL A 65 -7.72 10.59 10.56
C VAL A 65 -9.15 11.10 10.68
N GLY A 66 -9.31 12.37 11.06
CA GLY A 66 -10.63 12.92 11.40
C GLY A 66 -11.05 12.62 12.84
N MET A 67 -12.13 13.27 13.27
CA MET A 67 -12.75 12.98 14.55
C MET A 67 -13.71 11.79 14.41
N PRO A 68 -13.72 10.85 15.36
CA PRO A 68 -14.70 9.78 15.36
C PRO A 68 -16.10 10.34 15.55
N ASP A 69 -17.09 9.73 14.90
CA ASP A 69 -18.48 10.04 15.21
C ASP A 69 -18.83 9.47 16.59
N SER A 70 -19.63 10.20 17.36
CA SER A 70 -20.00 9.83 18.74
C SER A 70 -21.50 9.60 18.91
N THR A 71 -22.23 9.46 17.79
CA THR A 71 -23.66 9.20 17.78
C THR A 71 -23.93 7.82 18.38
N ARG A 72 -24.72 7.81 19.45
CA ARG A 72 -25.13 6.57 20.10
C ARG A 72 -26.30 5.94 19.36
N PHE A 73 -26.21 4.64 19.15
CA PHE A 73 -27.29 3.82 18.61
C PHE A 73 -27.31 2.47 19.31
N ASN A 74 -28.40 1.72 19.16
CA ASN A 74 -28.48 0.35 19.63
C ASN A 74 -28.10 -0.61 18.48
N PRO A 75 -27.03 -1.41 18.60
CA PRO A 75 -26.64 -2.35 17.54
C PRO A 75 -27.72 -3.36 17.18
N ASP A 76 -28.60 -3.72 18.12
CA ASP A 76 -29.70 -4.66 17.86
C ASP A 76 -30.72 -4.10 16.84
N ASP A 77 -30.78 -2.78 16.67
CA ASP A 77 -31.64 -2.13 15.66
C ASP A 77 -31.07 -2.29 14.24
N TYR A 78 -29.78 -2.66 14.13
CA TYR A 78 -29.01 -2.81 12.89
C TYR A 78 -28.39 -4.21 12.78
N ALA A 79 -29.17 -5.26 13.01
CA ALA A 79 -28.74 -6.66 12.84
C ALA A 79 -28.58 -7.09 11.35
N TYR A 80 -28.14 -6.17 10.50
CA TYR A 80 -27.91 -6.32 9.07
C TYR A 80 -26.84 -5.31 8.60
N ARG A 81 -26.30 -5.48 7.38
CA ARG A 81 -25.38 -4.48 6.80
C ARG A 81 -26.20 -3.38 6.13
N THR A 82 -25.98 -2.12 6.52
CA THR A 82 -26.62 -0.99 5.84
C THR A 82 -25.97 -0.72 4.48
N ASP A 83 -26.72 -0.07 3.58
CA ASP A 83 -26.30 0.18 2.20
C ASP A 83 -25.07 1.12 2.12
N ASP A 84 -24.95 2.04 3.09
CA ASP A 84 -23.86 3.01 3.23
C ASP A 84 -22.74 2.56 4.19
N GLY A 85 -22.92 1.43 4.87
CA GLY A 85 -21.96 0.87 5.83
C GLY A 85 -21.91 1.56 7.20
N GLU A 86 -22.88 2.41 7.53
CA GLU A 86 -23.08 2.96 8.89
C GLU A 86 -23.49 1.87 9.91
N TYR A 87 -23.44 2.24 11.20
CA TYR A 87 -23.95 1.48 12.36
C TYR A 87 -23.32 0.10 12.58
N ASN A 88 -22.12 -0.13 12.06
CA ASN A 88 -21.40 -1.40 12.26
C ASN A 88 -20.58 -1.40 13.57
N ASP A 89 -19.81 -0.34 13.84
CA ASP A 89 -19.08 -0.17 15.10
C ASP A 89 -20.01 0.41 16.18
N PRO A 90 -20.31 -0.31 17.28
CA PRO A 90 -21.18 0.18 18.36
C PRO A 90 -20.70 1.48 19.02
N GLU A 91 -19.42 1.81 18.90
CA GLU A 91 -18.82 3.00 19.50
C GLU A 91 -18.68 4.16 18.51
N ASN A 92 -18.90 3.93 17.20
CA ASN A 92 -18.77 4.93 16.15
C ASN A 92 -19.69 4.59 14.97
N SER A 93 -20.84 5.25 14.88
CA SER A 93 -21.86 4.91 13.87
C SER A 93 -21.40 5.16 12.43
N GLN A 94 -20.34 5.94 12.21
CA GLN A 94 -19.80 6.23 10.89
C GLN A 94 -18.58 5.37 10.56
N ALA A 95 -18.04 4.57 11.47
CA ALA A 95 -16.82 3.82 11.18
C ALA A 95 -17.01 2.90 9.96
N GLY A 96 -16.15 3.07 8.96
CA GLY A 96 -16.15 2.24 7.74
C GLY A 96 -17.28 2.54 6.74
N SER A 97 -18.15 3.52 7.00
CA SER A 97 -19.20 3.94 6.07
C SER A 97 -18.62 4.67 4.85
N GLN A 98 -19.46 4.86 3.82
CA GLN A 98 -19.13 5.71 2.68
C GLN A 98 -18.86 7.15 3.12
N ASN A 99 -17.96 7.83 2.42
CA ASN A 99 -17.60 9.23 2.64
C ASN A 99 -16.89 9.51 3.97
N THR A 100 -16.14 8.52 4.48
CA THR A 100 -15.30 8.65 5.67
C THR A 100 -13.83 8.79 5.32
N PHE A 101 -13.03 9.29 6.27
CA PHE A 101 -11.59 9.46 6.06
C PHE A 101 -10.87 8.12 5.92
N PHE A 102 -9.92 8.06 4.98
CA PHE A 102 -8.89 7.04 5.03
C PHE A 102 -8.02 7.24 6.27
N GLY A 103 -7.92 6.20 7.11
CA GLY A 103 -6.89 6.11 8.13
C GLY A 103 -5.48 6.01 7.52
N ARG A 104 -4.45 6.04 8.37
CA ARG A 104 -3.06 5.83 7.94
C ARG A 104 -2.36 4.78 8.77
N ASN A 105 -1.43 4.06 8.16
CA ASN A 105 -0.51 3.20 8.91
C ASN A 105 0.76 3.93 9.37
N MET A 106 0.98 5.15 8.87
CA MET A 106 2.19 5.93 9.06
C MET A 106 1.88 7.42 9.01
N PRO A 107 2.67 8.27 9.69
CA PRO A 107 2.55 9.71 9.56
C PRO A 107 2.71 10.15 8.09
N PRO A 108 1.94 11.15 7.62
CA PRO A 108 2.12 11.70 6.28
C PRO A 108 3.52 12.32 6.13
N MET A 109 4.08 12.20 4.93
CA MET A 109 5.37 12.80 4.57
C MET A 109 5.17 13.83 3.45
N GLU A 110 5.48 15.09 3.73
CA GLU A 110 5.41 16.16 2.73
C GLU A 110 6.37 15.89 1.57
N GLN A 111 5.88 16.04 0.34
CA GLN A 111 6.63 15.74 -0.89
C GLN A 111 6.58 16.90 -1.91
N ASN A 112 6.21 18.10 -1.46
CA ASN A 112 5.79 19.23 -2.30
C ASN A 112 6.82 19.72 -3.33
N ASN A 113 8.13 19.47 -3.10
CA ASN A 113 9.18 19.82 -4.05
C ASN A 113 9.46 18.74 -5.11
N HIS A 114 8.80 17.58 -5.04
CA HIS A 114 9.06 16.40 -5.90
C HIS A 114 7.77 15.65 -6.31
N ILE A 115 6.60 16.31 -6.28
CA ILE A 115 5.34 15.70 -6.74
C ILE A 115 5.45 15.39 -8.24
N CYS A 116 5.93 16.34 -9.03
CA CYS A 116 6.16 16.17 -10.45
C CYS A 116 7.34 15.22 -10.68
N ILE A 117 7.16 14.26 -11.59
CA ILE A 117 8.27 13.54 -12.21
C ILE A 117 8.93 14.54 -13.16
N PRO A 118 10.21 14.94 -12.96
CA PRO A 118 10.86 15.85 -13.89
C PRO A 118 10.78 15.29 -15.30
N TYR A 119 10.59 16.15 -16.30
CA TYR A 119 10.59 15.78 -17.72
C TYR A 119 11.87 15.00 -18.11
N GLU A 120 12.98 15.27 -17.42
CA GLU A 120 14.27 14.58 -17.57
C GLU A 120 14.23 13.11 -17.09
N ASN A 121 13.21 12.72 -16.32
CA ASN A 121 12.90 11.36 -15.86
C ASN A 121 11.79 10.69 -16.69
N GLU A 122 11.65 11.03 -17.98
CA GLU A 122 10.81 10.30 -18.95
C GLU A 122 11.02 8.77 -18.91
N ARG A 123 12.18 8.30 -18.40
CA ARG A 123 12.53 6.88 -18.21
C ARG A 123 11.85 6.21 -17.00
N MET A 124 11.30 6.96 -16.05
CA MET A 124 10.75 6.40 -14.80
C MET A 124 9.56 5.45 -15.02
N PRO A 125 8.59 5.76 -15.91
CA PRO A 125 7.56 4.80 -16.28
C PRO A 125 8.15 3.55 -16.95
N PHE A 126 9.28 3.66 -17.64
CA PHE A 126 9.92 2.50 -18.28
C PHE A 126 10.45 1.46 -17.29
N LEU A 127 10.65 1.78 -16.00
CA LEU A 127 10.92 0.77 -14.98
C LEU A 127 9.71 -0.13 -14.73
N LEU A 128 8.51 0.39 -14.92
CA LEU A 128 7.27 -0.36 -14.71
C LEU A 128 6.83 -1.06 -16.00
N LEU A 129 7.02 -0.43 -17.15
CA LEU A 129 6.51 -0.91 -18.44
C LEU A 129 7.26 -2.14 -18.98
N ASN A 130 6.51 -3.06 -19.60
CA ASN A 130 7.08 -4.15 -20.39
C ASN A 130 8.16 -3.65 -21.37
N LYS A 131 9.22 -4.44 -21.62
CA LYS A 131 10.45 -4.02 -22.37
C LYS A 131 10.27 -3.77 -23.89
N ILE A 132 9.06 -3.48 -24.38
CA ILE A 132 8.72 -3.31 -25.81
C ILE A 132 8.69 -1.80 -26.17
N PRO A 133 9.11 -1.38 -27.38
CA PRO A 133 9.27 0.03 -27.68
C PRO A 133 7.94 0.77 -27.98
N LYS A 134 7.78 1.92 -27.29
CA LYS A 134 7.09 3.18 -27.65
C LYS A 134 5.59 3.17 -28.07
N ILE A 135 4.78 3.92 -27.33
CA ILE A 135 4.24 5.27 -27.62
C ILE A 135 3.91 5.92 -26.27
N SER A 136 4.23 7.20 -26.09
CA SER A 136 3.88 7.99 -24.91
C SER A 136 2.68 8.87 -25.27
N LEU A 137 1.68 8.94 -24.39
CA LEU A 137 0.78 10.09 -24.38
C LEU A 137 1.64 11.35 -24.17
N THR A 138 1.37 12.40 -24.94
CA THR A 138 2.08 13.68 -24.86
C THR A 138 1.51 14.59 -23.78
N LEU A 139 0.30 14.31 -23.29
CA LEU A 139 -0.32 15.00 -22.15
C LEU A 139 -1.52 14.18 -21.62
N SER A 140 -1.58 13.93 -20.31
CA SER A 140 -2.76 13.36 -19.64
C SER A 140 -3.29 14.36 -18.62
N ARG A 141 -4.62 14.44 -18.49
CA ARG A 141 -5.30 15.30 -17.50
C ARG A 141 -6.07 14.43 -16.54
N PHE A 142 -6.01 14.78 -15.26
CA PHE A 142 -6.71 14.07 -14.20
C PHE A 142 -7.06 15.05 -13.08
N TYR A 143 -8.10 14.71 -12.31
CA TYR A 143 -8.48 15.48 -11.13
C TYR A 143 -7.51 15.23 -9.97
N SER A 144 -7.17 16.26 -9.20
CA SER A 144 -6.43 16.07 -7.95
C SER A 144 -7.27 15.28 -6.94
N THR A 145 -6.61 14.57 -6.03
CA THR A 145 -7.29 13.93 -4.90
C THR A 145 -7.83 15.04 -4.01
N LYS A 146 -9.13 15.00 -3.67
CA LYS A 146 -9.72 16.00 -2.79
C LYS A 146 -9.09 15.91 -1.40
N GLU A 147 -8.52 17.03 -0.95
CA GLU A 147 -8.03 17.20 0.41
C GLU A 147 -9.13 17.85 1.26
N VAL A 148 -9.36 17.28 2.45
CA VAL A 148 -10.41 17.71 3.38
C VAL A 148 -9.77 17.94 4.76
N PRO A 149 -9.95 19.12 5.38
CA PRO A 149 -9.48 19.36 6.74
C PRO A 149 -10.13 18.39 7.74
N THR A 150 -9.35 17.87 8.67
CA THR A 150 -9.83 16.90 9.68
C THR A 150 -10.44 17.56 10.91
N GLY A 151 -10.04 18.80 11.21
CA GLY A 151 -10.47 19.56 12.39
C GLY A 151 -9.94 19.05 13.74
N GLY A 152 -9.03 18.06 13.74
CA GLY A 152 -8.44 17.49 14.96
C GLY A 152 -7.00 17.95 15.23
N GLU A 153 -6.47 17.65 16.43
CA GLU A 153 -5.10 18.02 16.84
C GLU A 153 -3.98 17.18 16.18
N GLY A 154 -4.33 16.15 15.42
CA GLY A 154 -3.39 15.21 14.79
C GLY A 154 -3.09 15.53 13.32
N ILE A 155 -3.38 14.58 12.43
CA ILE A 155 -3.23 14.77 10.98
C ILE A 155 -4.22 15.84 10.52
N GLU A 156 -3.72 16.98 10.03
CA GLU A 156 -4.52 18.19 9.74
C GLU A 156 -5.48 18.03 8.55
N ALA A 157 -5.12 17.20 7.58
CA ALA A 157 -5.89 16.98 6.37
C ALA A 157 -5.85 15.53 5.90
N GLY A 158 -6.98 15.05 5.38
CA GLY A 158 -7.17 13.69 4.93
C GLY A 158 -7.88 13.61 3.58
N HIS A 159 -8.10 12.38 3.14
CA HIS A 159 -8.83 12.05 1.91
C HIS A 159 -10.02 11.16 2.26
N ILE A 160 -11.09 11.31 1.50
CA ILE A 160 -12.36 10.61 1.73
C ILE A 160 -12.46 9.37 0.86
N ASN A 161 -12.87 8.25 1.46
CA ASN A 161 -13.25 7.03 0.77
C ASN A 161 -14.70 7.13 0.29
N ILE A 162 -14.92 7.15 -1.02
CA ILE A 162 -16.27 7.17 -1.60
C ILE A 162 -16.92 5.78 -1.71
N ARG A 163 -16.26 4.75 -1.18
CA ARG A 163 -16.79 3.40 -1.02
C ARG A 163 -16.88 3.08 0.46
N THR A 164 -17.71 2.10 0.82
CA THR A 164 -17.66 1.52 2.16
C THR A 164 -16.32 0.81 2.34
N SER A 165 -15.76 0.87 3.55
CA SER A 165 -14.51 0.20 3.89
C SER A 165 -14.75 -1.23 4.38
N TRP A 166 -16.00 -1.68 4.42
CA TRP A 166 -16.43 -3.02 4.82
C TRP A 166 -16.41 -4.02 3.66
N TRP A 167 -16.53 -5.33 3.97
CA TRP A 167 -16.54 -6.37 2.92
C TRP A 167 -17.82 -6.28 2.12
N VAL A 168 -17.67 -5.78 0.90
CA VAL A 168 -18.71 -5.83 -0.12
C VAL A 168 -18.46 -7.06 -1.00
N LYS A 169 -19.56 -7.73 -1.35
CA LYS A 169 -19.56 -8.90 -2.23
C LYS A 169 -19.15 -8.47 -3.64
N MET A 170 -18.24 -9.22 -4.26
CA MET A 170 -17.67 -8.90 -5.58
C MET A 170 -18.71 -8.89 -6.70
N GLU A 171 -19.84 -9.57 -6.49
CA GLU A 171 -20.99 -9.66 -7.39
C GLU A 171 -21.64 -8.31 -7.71
N GLU A 172 -21.29 -7.25 -6.98
CA GLU A 172 -21.89 -5.91 -7.09
C GLU A 172 -21.03 -4.91 -7.92
N LEU A 173 -19.91 -5.32 -8.54
CA LEU A 173 -18.86 -4.40 -9.04
C LEU A 173 -18.49 -4.51 -10.54
N VAL A 174 -19.37 -4.96 -11.44
CA VAL A 174 -19.02 -5.20 -12.88
C VAL A 174 -19.47 -4.05 -13.80
N GLY A 175 -18.82 -3.86 -14.97
CA GLY A 175 -18.88 -2.62 -15.77
C GLY A 175 -19.04 -2.79 -17.29
N ILE A 176 -19.44 -1.69 -17.94
CA ILE A 176 -20.23 -1.63 -19.19
C ILE A 176 -19.60 -2.27 -20.45
N THR A 177 -18.33 -1.96 -20.77
CA THR A 177 -17.69 -2.46 -22.02
C THR A 177 -17.11 -3.86 -21.84
N GLY A 178 -16.74 -4.21 -20.60
CA GLY A 178 -16.43 -5.58 -20.24
C GLY A 178 -17.67 -6.45 -20.44
N ASP A 179 -18.81 -6.02 -19.88
CA ASP A 179 -20.07 -6.76 -19.93
C ASP A 179 -20.47 -7.15 -21.36
N SER A 180 -20.37 -6.23 -22.34
CA SER A 180 -20.74 -6.54 -23.73
C SER A 180 -19.81 -7.56 -24.42
N THR A 181 -18.52 -7.52 -24.15
CA THR A 181 -17.55 -8.51 -24.68
C THR A 181 -17.69 -9.85 -23.96
N LEU A 182 -17.98 -9.82 -22.65
CA LEU A 182 -18.20 -11.01 -21.84
C LEU A 182 -19.47 -11.75 -22.24
N ASP A 183 -20.52 -11.03 -22.63
CA ASP A 183 -21.76 -11.60 -23.18
C ASP A 183 -21.50 -12.44 -24.45
N GLU A 184 -20.56 -12.03 -25.31
CA GLU A 184 -20.19 -12.78 -26.52
C GLU A 184 -19.36 -14.04 -26.23
N ILE A 185 -18.48 -14.00 -25.23
CA ILE A 185 -17.62 -15.13 -24.86
C ILE A 185 -18.42 -16.20 -24.09
N GLY A 186 -19.35 -15.75 -23.25
CA GLY A 186 -20.11 -16.59 -22.32
C GLY A 186 -19.37 -16.88 -21.02
N PHE A 187 -20.10 -16.82 -19.89
CA PHE A 187 -19.56 -16.95 -18.53
C PHE A 187 -18.70 -18.20 -18.32
N GLU A 188 -19.19 -19.39 -18.71
CA GLU A 188 -18.46 -20.65 -18.51
C GLU A 188 -17.09 -20.64 -19.18
N ARG A 189 -17.05 -20.20 -20.44
CA ARG A 189 -15.81 -20.14 -21.22
C ARG A 189 -14.83 -19.14 -20.62
N GLN A 190 -15.32 -18.01 -20.14
CA GLN A 190 -14.52 -17.01 -19.47
C GLN A 190 -13.89 -17.58 -18.19
N VAL A 191 -14.69 -18.15 -17.28
CA VAL A 191 -14.19 -18.67 -15.99
C VAL A 191 -13.18 -19.79 -16.21
N VAL A 192 -13.46 -20.71 -17.14
CA VAL A 192 -12.52 -21.80 -17.49
C VAL A 192 -11.21 -21.23 -18.05
N SER A 193 -11.30 -20.23 -18.94
CA SER A 193 -10.10 -19.61 -19.53
C SER A 193 -9.27 -18.89 -18.47
N MET A 194 -9.91 -18.11 -17.59
CA MET A 194 -9.25 -17.42 -16.47
C MET A 194 -8.60 -18.41 -15.49
N GLY A 195 -9.27 -19.53 -15.19
CA GLY A 195 -8.73 -20.56 -14.31
C GLY A 195 -7.49 -21.29 -14.87
N HIS A 196 -7.33 -21.29 -16.21
CA HIS A 196 -6.21 -21.96 -16.90
C HIS A 196 -5.05 -21.03 -17.26
N GLN A 197 -5.19 -19.71 -17.10
CA GLN A 197 -4.17 -18.74 -17.45
C GLN A 197 -3.51 -18.14 -16.20
N ALA A 198 -2.19 -18.23 -16.10
CA ALA A 198 -1.45 -17.56 -15.04
C ALA A 198 -1.52 -16.03 -15.20
N CYS A 199 -1.66 -15.30 -14.08
CA CYS A 199 -1.57 -13.85 -14.07
C CYS A 199 -0.11 -13.37 -14.17
N GLY A 200 0.07 -12.08 -14.48
CA GLY A 200 1.39 -11.44 -14.49
C GLY A 200 1.99 -11.33 -13.10
N ALA A 201 3.32 -11.47 -12.99
CA ALA A 201 4.06 -11.28 -11.75
C ALA A 201 4.17 -9.80 -11.35
N LEU A 202 4.27 -9.51 -10.05
CA LEU A 202 4.49 -8.15 -9.53
C LEU A 202 5.99 -7.83 -9.49
N GLU A 203 6.52 -7.59 -10.67
CA GLU A 203 7.93 -7.30 -10.93
C GLU A 203 8.07 -6.05 -11.79
N LEU A 204 9.28 -5.47 -11.80
CA LEU A 204 9.62 -4.43 -12.78
C LEU A 204 9.41 -4.92 -14.21
N TRP A 205 9.16 -3.98 -15.11
CA TRP A 205 8.89 -4.24 -16.53
C TRP A 205 7.76 -5.24 -16.81
N ASN A 206 6.71 -5.25 -15.99
CA ASN A 206 5.55 -6.12 -16.22
C ASN A 206 4.20 -5.38 -16.19
N TYR A 207 4.21 -4.05 -16.15
CA TYR A 207 2.99 -3.24 -16.23
C TYR A 207 2.41 -3.33 -17.65
N PRO A 208 1.13 -3.72 -17.83
CA PRO A 208 0.52 -3.87 -19.14
C PRO A 208 0.44 -2.54 -19.92
N PHE A 209 0.77 -2.58 -21.21
CA PHE A 209 0.83 -1.38 -22.04
C PHE A 209 -0.50 -0.65 -22.21
N PHE A 210 -1.62 -1.38 -22.25
CA PHE A 210 -2.93 -0.77 -22.45
C PHE A 210 -3.32 0.17 -21.29
N PHE A 211 -2.71 0.03 -20.11
CA PHE A 211 -2.94 0.95 -18.99
C PHE A 211 -2.24 2.29 -19.13
N ARG A 212 -1.36 2.47 -20.13
CA ARG A 212 -0.77 3.77 -20.44
C ARG A 212 -1.73 4.73 -21.13
N ASP A 213 -2.82 4.19 -21.67
CA ASP A 213 -3.82 4.94 -22.42
C ASP A 213 -5.21 4.46 -22.03
N LEU A 214 -5.51 4.54 -20.73
CA LEU A 214 -6.75 4.04 -20.17
C LEU A 214 -7.84 5.11 -20.25
N ILE A 215 -9.02 4.71 -20.75
CA ILE A 215 -10.24 5.51 -20.64
C ILE A 215 -10.73 5.41 -19.19
N ALA A 216 -10.57 6.50 -18.44
CA ALA A 216 -11.06 6.58 -17.06
C ALA A 216 -12.59 6.77 -17.03
N GLN A 217 -13.23 6.38 -15.93
CA GLN A 217 -14.69 6.52 -15.75
C GLN A 217 -15.02 7.56 -14.66
N ASN A 218 -16.20 8.15 -14.78
CA ASN A 218 -16.86 8.91 -13.73
C ASN A 218 -17.49 7.97 -12.69
N ILE A 219 -18.04 8.54 -11.61
CA ILE A 219 -18.67 7.77 -10.53
C ILE A 219 -19.89 6.97 -11.03
N ASP A 220 -20.60 7.49 -12.04
CA ASP A 220 -21.76 6.86 -12.66
C ASP A 220 -21.39 5.81 -13.74
N GLY A 221 -20.10 5.51 -13.90
CA GLY A 221 -19.59 4.56 -14.90
C GLY A 221 -19.42 5.14 -16.31
N THR A 222 -19.80 6.40 -16.55
CA THR A 222 -19.60 7.05 -17.86
C THR A 222 -18.13 7.33 -18.15
N GLU A 223 -17.72 7.20 -19.41
CA GLU A 223 -16.35 7.44 -19.83
C GLU A 223 -15.96 8.91 -19.75
N ARG A 224 -14.71 9.18 -19.36
CA ARG A 224 -14.11 10.51 -19.38
C ARG A 224 -13.40 10.75 -20.71
N PRO A 225 -13.41 12.00 -21.21
CA PRO A 225 -12.75 12.33 -22.48
C PRO A 225 -11.22 12.33 -22.37
N ASP A 226 -10.67 12.58 -21.18
CA ASP A 226 -9.23 12.59 -20.94
C ASP A 226 -8.74 11.19 -20.52
N HIS A 227 -7.83 10.61 -21.32
CA HIS A 227 -7.20 9.32 -21.03
C HIS A 227 -6.09 9.47 -19.99
N VAL A 228 -5.76 8.36 -19.33
CA VAL A 228 -4.81 8.31 -18.21
C VAL A 228 -3.68 7.33 -18.48
N ASP A 229 -2.43 7.79 -18.27
CA ASP A 229 -1.26 6.91 -18.10
C ASP A 229 -1.21 6.45 -16.64
N MET A 230 -1.76 5.26 -16.38
CA MET A 230 -1.92 4.74 -15.01
C MET A 230 -0.61 4.54 -14.26
N PRO A 231 0.46 3.94 -14.83
CA PRO A 231 1.76 3.85 -14.15
C PRO A 231 2.28 5.20 -13.63
N VAL A 232 2.14 6.25 -14.45
CA VAL A 232 2.54 7.61 -14.06
C VAL A 232 1.62 8.15 -12.97
N LEU A 233 0.30 7.96 -13.15
CA LEU A 233 -0.69 8.46 -12.21
C LEU A 233 -0.53 7.80 -10.84
N GLU A 234 -0.26 6.50 -10.74
CA GLU A 234 -0.11 5.80 -9.46
C GLU A 234 1.06 6.35 -8.64
N ILE A 235 2.23 6.56 -9.27
CA ILE A 235 3.36 7.20 -8.60
C ILE A 235 3.00 8.62 -8.16
N TYR A 236 2.33 9.39 -9.03
CA TYR A 236 1.85 10.71 -8.67
C TYR A 236 0.91 10.68 -7.46
N ARG A 237 -0.01 9.70 -7.38
CA ARG A 237 -0.96 9.57 -6.27
C ARG A 237 -0.29 9.25 -4.94
N ASP A 238 0.70 8.39 -4.93
CA ASP A 238 1.45 8.08 -3.69
C ASP A 238 2.09 9.36 -3.12
N ARG A 239 2.71 10.16 -4.01
CA ARG A 239 3.33 11.44 -3.66
C ARG A 239 2.30 12.48 -3.22
N GLU A 240 1.23 12.66 -4.01
CA GLU A 240 0.13 13.62 -3.74
C GLU A 240 -0.52 13.34 -2.38
N ARG A 241 -0.71 12.06 -2.03
CA ARG A 241 -1.35 11.62 -0.78
C ARG A 241 -0.38 11.53 0.39
N ARG A 242 0.85 12.04 0.23
CA ARG A 242 1.89 12.09 1.27
C ARG A 242 2.21 10.70 1.84
N ILE A 243 2.17 9.66 1.01
CA ILE A 243 2.60 8.32 1.40
C ILE A 243 4.14 8.30 1.40
N PRO A 244 4.80 7.84 2.48
CA PRO A 244 6.26 7.76 2.50
C PRO A 244 6.82 6.98 1.30
N ARG A 245 7.96 7.45 0.78
CA ARG A 245 8.73 6.74 -0.26
C ARG A 245 9.31 5.45 0.29
N TYR A 246 9.77 4.56 -0.59
CA TYR A 246 10.05 3.17 -0.26
C TYR A 246 10.90 2.98 1.00
N ASN A 247 12.03 3.69 1.12
CA ASN A 247 12.94 3.47 2.25
C ASN A 247 12.36 3.96 3.58
N GLU A 248 11.72 5.13 3.58
CA GLU A 248 11.04 5.65 4.77
C GLU A 248 9.83 4.80 5.13
N PHE A 249 9.09 4.30 4.13
CA PHE A 249 7.99 3.37 4.33
C PHE A 249 8.46 2.10 5.06
N ARG A 250 9.60 1.52 4.66
CA ARG A 250 10.23 0.41 5.37
C ARG A 250 10.58 0.77 6.80
N ARG A 251 11.17 1.94 7.05
CA ARG A 251 11.48 2.38 8.42
C ARG A 251 10.24 2.46 9.29
N LYS A 252 9.15 3.03 8.77
CA LYS A 252 7.87 3.12 9.47
C LYS A 252 7.22 1.74 9.71
N LEU A 253 7.55 0.73 8.91
CA LEU A 253 7.22 -0.68 9.17
C LEU A 253 8.25 -1.43 10.02
N MET A 254 9.25 -0.75 10.59
CA MET A 254 10.34 -1.38 11.34
C MET A 254 11.03 -2.50 10.51
N LEU A 255 11.12 -2.29 9.20
CA LEU A 255 11.84 -3.12 8.23
C LEU A 255 13.15 -2.42 7.88
N ILE A 256 14.24 -3.17 7.88
CA ILE A 256 15.59 -2.62 7.65
C ILE A 256 15.60 -1.86 6.32
N PRO A 257 15.96 -0.55 6.33
CA PRO A 257 16.06 0.22 5.10
C PRO A 257 17.21 -0.28 4.22
N ILE A 258 17.10 -0.06 2.92
CA ILE A 258 18.20 -0.32 1.99
C ILE A 258 19.25 0.79 2.11
N SER A 259 20.51 0.42 1.91
CA SER A 259 21.65 1.36 1.87
C SER A 259 22.22 1.55 0.46
N LYS A 260 21.94 0.59 -0.42
CA LYS A 260 22.36 0.56 -1.82
C LYS A 260 21.36 -0.27 -2.63
N TRP A 261 21.40 -0.15 -3.96
CA TRP A 261 20.45 -0.82 -4.85
C TRP A 261 20.54 -2.35 -4.81
N GLU A 262 21.72 -2.90 -4.53
CA GLU A 262 21.94 -4.34 -4.37
C GLU A 262 21.25 -4.93 -3.13
N ASP A 263 20.84 -4.11 -2.17
CA ASP A 263 20.04 -4.56 -1.03
C ASP A 263 18.56 -4.79 -1.43
N LEU A 264 18.11 -4.18 -2.54
CA LEU A 264 16.73 -4.25 -3.05
C LEU A 264 16.52 -5.47 -3.95
N THR A 265 17.45 -5.72 -4.88
CA THR A 265 17.35 -6.77 -5.90
C THR A 265 18.73 -7.27 -6.34
N ASP A 266 18.77 -8.51 -6.86
CA ASP A 266 19.98 -9.10 -7.47
C ASP A 266 20.04 -8.86 -9.00
N ASP A 267 18.98 -8.28 -9.60
CA ASP A 267 18.92 -8.00 -11.04
C ASP A 267 19.78 -6.78 -11.40
N LYS A 268 20.90 -7.05 -12.09
CA LYS A 268 21.88 -6.03 -12.49
C LYS A 268 21.30 -5.01 -13.47
N GLU A 269 20.40 -5.42 -14.36
CA GLU A 269 19.77 -4.51 -15.32
C GLU A 269 18.82 -3.56 -14.57
N ALA A 270 18.11 -4.09 -13.57
CA ALA A 270 17.20 -3.28 -12.74
C ALA A 270 17.99 -2.28 -11.90
N ILE A 271 19.07 -2.72 -11.26
CA ILE A 271 19.96 -1.86 -10.49
C ILE A 271 20.50 -0.71 -11.36
N GLU A 272 20.98 -1.00 -12.57
CA GLU A 272 21.52 0.04 -13.44
C GLU A 272 20.43 1.03 -13.88
N THR A 273 19.26 0.53 -14.27
CA THR A 273 18.15 1.39 -14.69
C THR A 273 17.63 2.26 -13.54
N ILE A 274 17.54 1.71 -12.32
CA ILE A 274 17.20 2.47 -11.12
C ILE A 274 18.25 3.55 -10.86
N ARG A 275 19.54 3.22 -10.96
CA ARG A 275 20.64 4.16 -10.77
C ARG A 275 20.61 5.29 -11.80
N GLU A 276 20.27 5.00 -13.06
CA GLU A 276 20.10 6.04 -14.09
C GLU A 276 18.99 7.05 -13.75
N ILE A 277 17.92 6.61 -13.07
CA ILE A 277 16.72 7.44 -12.81
C ILE A 277 16.80 8.16 -11.46
N TYR A 278 17.31 7.48 -10.43
CA TYR A 278 17.32 7.95 -9.04
C TYR A 278 18.73 8.32 -8.55
N GLY A 279 19.78 8.12 -9.35
CA GLY A 279 21.16 8.26 -8.93
C GLY A 279 21.55 7.19 -7.91
N ASP A 280 22.38 7.54 -6.93
CA ASP A 280 22.70 6.67 -5.78
C ASP A 280 21.87 7.03 -4.52
N GLU A 281 20.87 7.90 -4.66
CA GLU A 281 20.04 8.42 -3.56
C GLU A 281 18.83 7.51 -3.27
N VAL A 282 19.04 6.45 -2.48
CA VAL A 282 18.02 5.44 -2.14
C VAL A 282 16.75 5.99 -1.48
N GLU A 283 16.84 7.15 -0.82
CA GLU A 283 15.68 7.82 -0.19
C GLU A 283 14.67 8.36 -1.20
N THR A 284 15.09 8.54 -2.45
CA THR A 284 14.23 9.09 -3.50
C THR A 284 13.41 8.03 -4.22
N LEU A 285 13.66 6.74 -3.98
CA LEU A 285 12.96 5.63 -4.63
C LEU A 285 11.47 5.63 -4.31
N ASP A 286 10.63 5.71 -5.34
CA ASP A 286 9.17 5.66 -5.18
C ASP A 286 8.70 4.32 -4.61
N LEU A 287 7.64 4.36 -3.81
CA LEU A 287 7.10 3.19 -3.13
C LEU A 287 6.76 2.09 -4.13
N LEU A 288 5.95 2.40 -5.16
CA LEU A 288 5.55 1.43 -6.18
C LEU A 288 6.75 0.75 -6.85
N VAL A 289 7.77 1.51 -7.24
CA VAL A 289 8.99 0.97 -7.89
C VAL A 289 9.72 0.02 -6.93
N GLY A 290 9.89 0.42 -5.67
CA GLY A 290 10.51 -0.43 -4.65
C GLY A 290 9.73 -1.72 -4.40
N LEU A 291 8.40 -1.67 -4.30
CA LEU A 291 7.56 -2.86 -4.09
C LEU A 291 7.66 -3.85 -5.25
N MET A 292 7.75 -3.36 -6.49
CA MET A 292 7.89 -4.21 -7.68
C MET A 292 9.30 -4.79 -7.79
N ALA A 293 10.33 -4.01 -7.47
CA ALA A 293 11.73 -4.44 -7.58
C ALA A 293 12.22 -5.31 -6.43
N GLU A 294 11.59 -5.22 -5.25
CA GLU A 294 12.02 -5.94 -4.06
C GLU A 294 12.05 -7.45 -4.30
N LYS A 295 13.20 -8.06 -4.00
CA LYS A 295 13.39 -9.50 -4.08
C LYS A 295 12.35 -10.25 -3.24
N LYS A 296 11.53 -11.06 -3.90
CA LYS A 296 10.45 -11.79 -3.25
C LYS A 296 10.96 -12.97 -2.42
N ILE A 297 10.29 -13.21 -1.29
CA ILE A 297 10.44 -14.44 -0.51
C ILE A 297 9.98 -15.62 -1.39
N LYS A 298 10.66 -16.77 -1.31
CA LYS A 298 10.28 -17.95 -2.09
C LYS A 298 8.82 -18.33 -1.82
N GLY A 299 8.01 -18.34 -2.89
CA GLY A 299 6.58 -18.66 -2.84
C GLY A 299 5.66 -17.45 -2.64
N PHE A 300 6.21 -16.25 -2.42
CA PHE A 300 5.43 -15.02 -2.32
C PHE A 300 5.30 -14.36 -3.69
N ALA A 301 4.10 -13.87 -4.00
CA ALA A 301 3.83 -13.06 -5.19
C ALA A 301 3.99 -11.54 -4.92
N ILE A 302 4.00 -11.13 -3.65
CA ILE A 302 4.13 -9.74 -3.19
C ILE A 302 5.43 -9.55 -2.39
N SER A 303 5.92 -8.32 -2.33
CA SER A 303 7.09 -7.97 -1.52
C SER A 303 6.86 -8.18 -0.03
N GLU A 304 7.93 -8.32 0.75
CA GLU A 304 7.83 -8.38 2.22
C GLU A 304 7.28 -7.06 2.77
N THR A 305 7.68 -5.93 2.18
CA THR A 305 7.17 -4.60 2.54
C THR A 305 5.65 -4.52 2.41
N ALA A 306 5.07 -4.99 1.28
CA ALA A 306 3.63 -5.04 1.12
C ALA A 306 2.99 -6.04 2.10
N PHE A 307 3.59 -7.22 2.24
CA PHE A 307 3.09 -8.28 3.11
C PHE A 307 2.89 -7.83 4.56
N VAL A 308 3.80 -7.02 5.12
CA VAL A 308 3.66 -6.52 6.48
C VAL A 308 2.41 -5.64 6.66
N VAL A 309 2.05 -4.83 5.66
CA VAL A 309 0.78 -4.10 5.65
C VAL A 309 -0.41 -5.07 5.57
N PHE A 310 -0.31 -6.12 4.74
CA PHE A 310 -1.35 -7.15 4.67
C PHE A 310 -1.58 -7.87 5.99
N ILE A 311 -0.53 -8.19 6.76
CA ILE A 311 -0.67 -8.87 8.07
C ILE A 311 -1.65 -8.11 8.97
N ILE A 312 -1.50 -6.79 9.05
CA ILE A 312 -2.35 -5.96 9.91
C ILE A 312 -3.71 -5.70 9.29
N MET A 313 -3.76 -5.27 8.03
CA MET A 313 -5.00 -4.78 7.44
C MET A 313 -5.97 -5.93 7.19
N ALA A 314 -5.49 -7.10 6.75
CA ALA A 314 -6.35 -8.27 6.59
C ALA A 314 -6.90 -8.77 7.94
N SER A 315 -6.10 -8.74 9.01
CA SER A 315 -6.57 -9.11 10.35
C SER A 315 -7.59 -8.11 10.88
N ARG A 316 -7.29 -6.81 10.78
CA ARG A 316 -8.15 -5.71 11.24
C ARG A 316 -9.49 -5.67 10.51
N TYR A 317 -9.53 -6.15 9.28
CA TYR A 317 -10.74 -6.15 8.50
C TYR A 317 -11.74 -7.22 8.96
N GLN A 318 -11.24 -8.32 9.52
CA GLN A 318 -12.07 -9.43 10.01
C GLN A 318 -12.42 -9.30 11.50
N ASN A 319 -11.50 -8.76 12.29
CA ASN A 319 -11.65 -8.58 13.75
C ASN A 319 -12.43 -7.32 14.07
#